data_AF-A0A1G6RF70-F1
#
_entry.id   AF-A0A1G6RF70-F1
#
_cell.length_a   1.000
_cell.length_b   1.000
_cell.length_c   1.000
_cell.angle_alpha   90.00
_cell.angle_beta   90.00
_cell.angle_gamma   90.00
#
_symmetry.space_group_name_H-M   'P 1'
#
loop_
_entity.id
_entity.type
_entity.pdbx_description
1 polymer ?
#
loop_
_entity_poly.entity_id
_entity_poly.type
_entity_poly.pdbx_seq_one_letter_code
_entity_poly.pdbx_strand_id
1 'polypeptide(L)'
;MDTALAHTVRRDACPLRRSFVERETSEAPTPLAQLLRTREDVGGKGGALRITLLMTLIWVNARQPYSTSRVAAYWAELLGRDDPHGEGARAVRDCLHELDDRGVIQLHSKGPRTEIILRNESAPFTTDGGPTPYTAPYGVEPYIPVPRAFWTEGLVAKLSGAGVAMYLCALALTRTDEHEFFIATQFFENSFGISRSSRKRGLAELAEHGVITTRVQEQSMDLVTRRRVRRNVYRLTKTYRLPPAYKAAQETAKDSVDEIIQNLITKHDPKP
;
A
#
# COMPACT_ATOMS: atom_id res chain seq x y z
N MET A 1 -11.41 6.21 -17.17
CA MET A 1 -10.01 6.21 -16.72
C MET A 1 -9.32 5.04 -17.36
N ASP A 2 -8.25 5.30 -18.11
CA ASP A 2 -7.46 4.26 -18.77
C ASP A 2 -6.55 3.60 -17.72
N THR A 3 -6.65 2.27 -17.57
CA THR A 3 -5.81 1.48 -16.65
C THR A 3 -4.77 0.64 -17.40
N ALA A 4 -4.59 0.85 -18.71
CA ALA A 4 -3.68 0.07 -19.55
C ALA A 4 -2.27 -0.03 -18.96
N LEU A 5 -1.74 1.06 -18.39
CA LEU A 5 -0.42 1.08 -17.77
C LEU A 5 -0.33 0.17 -16.54
N ALA A 6 -1.38 0.06 -15.73
CA ALA A 6 -1.44 -0.86 -14.60
C ALA A 6 -1.39 -2.34 -15.05
N HIS A 7 -1.88 -2.63 -16.26
CA HIS A 7 -1.79 -3.97 -16.83
C HIS A 7 -0.37 -4.34 -17.31
N THR A 8 0.56 -3.38 -17.47
CA THR A 8 1.95 -3.69 -17.84
C THR A 8 2.84 -4.07 -16.65
N VAL A 9 2.46 -3.70 -15.43
CA VAL A 9 3.22 -4.03 -14.21
C VAL A 9 3.05 -5.52 -13.90
N ARG A 10 4.12 -6.30 -13.99
CA ARG A 10 4.08 -7.78 -13.85
C ARG A 10 3.78 -8.28 -12.44
N ARG A 11 3.93 -7.44 -11.42
CA ARG A 11 3.84 -7.86 -10.01
C ARG A 11 2.38 -7.97 -9.55
N ASP A 12 2.03 -9.09 -8.92
CA ASP A 12 0.65 -9.35 -8.49
C ASP A 12 0.23 -8.61 -7.22
N ALA A 13 1.19 -8.05 -6.46
CA ALA A 13 0.89 -7.33 -5.23
C ALA A 13 1.95 -6.29 -4.86
N CYS A 14 1.52 -5.26 -4.13
CA CYS A 14 2.41 -4.38 -3.38
C CYS A 14 2.70 -4.99 -2.00
N PRO A 15 3.96 -5.26 -1.65
CA PRO A 15 4.32 -5.72 -0.31
C PRO A 15 4.40 -4.55 0.67
N LEU A 16 3.31 -4.26 1.38
CA LEU A 16 3.28 -3.18 2.38
C LEU A 16 3.50 -3.77 3.78
N ARG A 17 4.45 -3.28 4.57
CA ARG A 17 4.68 -3.76 5.94
C ARG A 17 3.41 -3.66 6.78
N ARG A 18 3.18 -4.64 7.65
CA ARG A 18 2.01 -4.64 8.54
C ARG A 18 2.06 -3.45 9.52
N SER A 19 3.25 -3.10 9.99
CA SER A 19 3.50 -1.94 10.86
C SER A 19 3.23 -0.58 10.21
N PHE A 20 3.08 -0.52 8.88
CA PHE A 20 2.60 0.69 8.21
C PHE A 20 1.14 0.99 8.57
N VAL A 21 0.33 -0.06 8.77
CA VAL A 21 -1.11 -0.01 8.98
C VAL A 21 -1.49 -0.19 10.45
N GLU A 22 -0.81 -1.12 11.13
CA GLU A 22 -1.06 -1.49 12.52
C GLU A 22 0.00 -0.91 13.45
N ARG A 23 -0.43 -0.46 14.63
CA ARG A 23 0.44 0.01 15.69
C ARG A 23 1.18 -1.17 16.32
N GLU A 24 2.50 -1.04 16.41
CA GLU A 24 3.31 -1.88 17.29
C GLU A 24 3.17 -1.44 18.75
N THR A 25 3.03 -0.13 18.99
CA THR A 25 2.80 0.48 20.31
C THR A 25 1.64 1.48 20.25
N SER A 26 0.84 1.57 21.32
CA SER A 26 -0.41 2.36 21.32
C SER A 26 -0.21 3.88 21.29
N GLU A 27 1.00 4.38 21.54
CA GLU A 27 1.25 5.81 21.74
C GLU A 27 1.49 6.58 20.44
N ALA A 28 2.18 5.98 19.46
CA ALA A 28 2.52 6.65 18.21
C ALA A 28 1.45 6.40 17.12
N PRO A 29 1.12 7.41 16.28
CA PRO A 29 0.29 7.18 15.11
C PRO A 29 1.03 6.31 14.09
N THR A 30 0.30 5.39 13.44
CA THR A 30 0.86 4.57 12.36
C THR A 30 1.28 5.44 11.17
N PRO A 31 2.24 5.01 10.35
CA PRO A 31 2.60 5.70 9.12
C PRO A 31 1.39 5.99 8.21
N LEU A 32 0.46 5.03 8.09
CA LEU A 32 -0.82 5.25 7.41
C LEU A 32 -1.60 6.42 8.00
N ALA A 33 -1.78 6.45 9.32
CA ALA A 33 -2.50 7.52 10.01
C ALA A 33 -1.78 8.88 9.85
N GLN A 34 -0.45 8.90 9.84
CA GLN A 34 0.35 10.10 9.60
C GLN A 34 0.17 10.64 8.17
N LEU A 35 0.08 9.76 7.17
CA LEU A 35 -0.15 10.16 5.77
C LEU A 35 -1.58 10.63 5.50
N LEU A 36 -2.57 10.18 6.29
CA LEU A 36 -3.93 10.72 6.21
C LEU A 36 -4.04 12.14 6.75
N ARG A 37 -3.23 12.47 7.77
CA ARG A 37 -3.22 13.79 8.38
C ARG A 37 -2.42 14.76 7.51
N THR A 38 -2.90 15.99 7.42
CA THR A 38 -2.07 17.12 6.98
C THR A 38 -1.14 17.51 8.12
N ARG A 39 -0.06 18.22 7.82
CA ARG A 39 0.85 18.76 8.85
C ARG A 39 0.17 19.76 9.80
N GLU A 40 -1.04 20.24 9.48
CA GLU A 40 -1.80 21.24 10.24
C GLU A 40 -3.14 20.69 10.82
N ASP A 41 -3.22 19.39 11.09
CA ASP A 41 -4.36 18.70 11.76
C ASP A 41 -5.76 18.79 11.09
N VAL A 42 -5.91 19.53 9.98
CA VAL A 42 -7.17 19.58 9.20
C VAL A 42 -7.10 18.58 8.05
N GLY A 43 -7.81 17.46 8.18
CA GLY A 43 -7.86 16.38 7.17
C GLY A 43 -8.01 16.93 5.74
N GLY A 44 -6.94 16.82 4.96
CA GLY A 44 -6.81 17.50 3.67
C GLY A 44 -6.95 16.56 2.47
N LYS A 45 -7.38 17.15 1.35
CA LYS A 45 -7.65 16.53 0.05
C LYS A 45 -6.47 15.71 -0.56
N GLY A 46 -5.28 15.75 0.05
CA GLY A 46 -4.05 15.07 -0.42
C GLY A 46 -3.75 13.71 0.21
N GLY A 47 -4.41 13.31 1.31
CA GLY A 47 -4.07 12.06 2.00
C GLY A 47 -4.21 10.80 1.15
N ALA A 48 -5.25 10.76 0.30
CA ALA A 48 -5.44 9.68 -0.67
C ALA A 48 -4.25 9.57 -1.62
N LEU A 49 -3.81 10.70 -2.19
CA LEU A 49 -2.73 10.75 -3.16
C LEU A 49 -1.40 10.30 -2.55
N ARG A 50 -1.07 10.75 -1.32
CA ARG A 50 0.16 10.31 -0.63
C ARG A 50 0.23 8.80 -0.46
N ILE A 51 -0.84 8.22 0.08
CA ILE A 51 -0.89 6.79 0.38
C ILE A 51 -0.83 5.99 -0.92
N THR A 52 -1.67 6.36 -1.89
CA THR A 52 -1.73 5.65 -3.18
C THR A 52 -0.45 5.80 -3.99
N LEU A 53 0.18 6.97 -3.99
CA LEU A 53 1.47 7.18 -4.67
C LEU A 53 2.57 6.36 -4.01
N LEU A 54 2.70 6.38 -2.69
CA LEU A 54 3.69 5.56 -1.98
C LEU A 54 3.49 4.07 -2.26
N MET A 55 2.25 3.57 -2.14
CA MET A 55 1.93 2.18 -2.48
C MET A 55 2.27 1.85 -3.93
N THR A 56 2.03 2.77 -4.86
CA THR A 56 2.31 2.58 -6.28
C THR A 56 3.82 2.55 -6.56
N LEU A 57 4.59 3.41 -5.89
CA LEU A 57 6.05 3.40 -5.96
C LEU A 57 6.61 2.07 -5.42
N ILE A 58 6.09 1.58 -4.29
CA ILE A 58 6.48 0.28 -3.73
C ILE A 58 6.09 -0.85 -4.69
N TRP A 59 4.85 -0.89 -5.16
CA TRP A 59 4.35 -1.93 -6.07
C TRP A 59 5.22 -2.09 -7.32
N VAL A 60 5.56 -0.96 -7.95
CA VAL A 60 6.34 -0.92 -9.19
C VAL A 60 7.82 -1.22 -8.94
N ASN A 61 8.37 -0.80 -7.80
CA ASN A 61 9.80 -0.87 -7.53
C ASN A 61 10.17 -1.80 -6.37
N ALA A 62 9.34 -2.80 -6.03
CA ALA A 62 9.61 -3.78 -4.96
C ALA A 62 10.69 -4.84 -5.31
N ARG A 63 11.61 -4.52 -6.23
CA ARG A 63 12.80 -5.30 -6.58
C ARG A 63 13.98 -4.32 -6.65
N GLN A 64 15.19 -4.81 -6.34
CA GLN A 64 16.40 -4.00 -6.50
C GLN A 64 16.45 -3.39 -7.91
N PRO A 65 16.81 -2.10 -8.04
CA PRO A 65 17.48 -1.26 -7.02
C PRO A 65 16.56 -0.53 -6.02
N TYR A 66 15.25 -0.78 -6.00
CA TYR A 66 14.26 -0.03 -5.20
C TYR A 66 14.25 1.48 -5.48
N SER A 67 14.69 1.86 -6.68
CA SER A 67 14.70 3.24 -7.17
C SER A 67 14.18 3.33 -8.61
N THR A 68 13.84 4.55 -9.03
CA THR A 68 13.30 4.82 -10.37
C THR A 68 13.50 6.26 -10.78
N SER A 69 13.65 6.53 -12.08
CA SER A 69 13.70 7.89 -12.63
C SER A 69 12.52 8.21 -13.54
N ARG A 70 11.39 7.51 -13.37
CA ARG A 70 10.18 7.75 -14.15
C ARG A 70 9.57 9.10 -13.81
N VAL A 71 9.11 9.81 -14.84
CA VAL A 71 8.52 11.15 -14.73
C VAL A 71 7.17 11.13 -14.03
N ALA A 72 6.76 12.27 -13.48
CA ALA A 72 5.49 12.41 -12.75
C ALA A 72 4.25 11.98 -13.55
N ALA A 73 4.24 12.20 -14.88
CA ALA A 73 3.13 11.80 -15.73
C ALA A 73 2.89 10.28 -15.73
N TYR A 74 3.96 9.48 -15.69
CA TYR A 74 3.87 8.02 -15.57
C TYR A 74 3.07 7.60 -14.33
N TRP A 75 3.35 8.24 -13.20
CA TRP A 75 2.67 7.93 -11.94
C TRP A 75 1.24 8.47 -11.93
N ALA A 76 1.00 9.63 -12.53
CA ALA A 76 -0.34 10.20 -12.66
C ALA A 76 -1.26 9.28 -13.48
N GLU A 77 -0.76 8.73 -14.59
CA GLU A 77 -1.48 7.74 -15.40
C GLU A 77 -1.73 6.45 -14.63
N LEU A 78 -0.72 5.92 -13.92
CA LEU A 78 -0.85 4.69 -13.13
C LEU A 78 -1.83 4.84 -11.95
N LEU A 79 -1.97 6.05 -11.41
CA LEU A 79 -2.94 6.41 -10.39
C LEU A 79 -4.33 6.74 -10.96
N GLY A 80 -4.51 6.66 -12.28
CA GLY A 80 -5.76 6.98 -12.97
C GLY A 80 -6.19 8.44 -12.83
N ARG A 81 -5.25 9.38 -12.69
CA ARG A 81 -5.55 10.80 -12.56
C ARG A 81 -5.97 11.40 -13.90
N ASP A 82 -6.89 12.35 -13.84
CA ASP A 82 -7.22 13.20 -14.99
C ASP A 82 -6.02 14.07 -15.38
N ASP A 83 -5.90 14.38 -16.67
CA ASP A 83 -4.79 15.14 -17.26
C ASP A 83 -3.41 14.71 -16.73
N PRO A 84 -2.98 13.46 -17.01
CA PRO A 84 -1.75 12.91 -16.46
C PRO A 84 -0.50 13.66 -16.91
N HIS A 85 -0.55 14.43 -18.00
CA HIS A 85 0.58 15.22 -18.50
C HIS A 85 0.58 16.69 -18.03
N GLY A 86 -0.53 17.19 -17.48
CA GLY A 86 -0.64 18.55 -16.94
C GLY A 86 -0.90 18.56 -15.43
N GLU A 87 -2.14 18.80 -15.01
CA GLU A 87 -2.51 18.95 -13.60
C GLU A 87 -2.24 17.68 -12.78
N GLY A 88 -2.48 16.49 -13.34
CA GLY A 88 -2.17 15.21 -12.71
C GLY A 88 -0.68 15.07 -12.40
N ALA A 89 0.20 15.38 -13.36
CA ALA A 89 1.65 15.37 -13.16
C ALA A 89 2.11 16.41 -12.13
N ARG A 90 1.49 17.59 -12.07
CA ARG A 90 1.79 18.62 -11.06
C ARG A 90 1.48 18.11 -9.66
N ALA A 91 0.26 17.61 -9.44
CA ALA A 91 -0.15 17.04 -8.15
C ALA A 91 0.75 15.89 -7.70
N VAL A 92 1.19 15.04 -8.62
CA VAL A 92 2.17 13.98 -8.32
C VAL A 92 3.51 14.56 -7.88
N ARG A 93 4.05 15.58 -8.55
CA ARG A 93 5.32 16.21 -8.16
C ARG A 93 5.23 16.81 -6.75
N ASP A 94 4.17 17.56 -6.47
CA ASP A 94 3.96 18.15 -5.15
C ASP A 94 3.87 17.06 -4.08
N CYS A 95 3.19 15.95 -4.39
CA CYS A 95 3.09 14.80 -3.51
C CYS A 95 4.43 14.07 -3.32
N LEU A 96 5.27 13.96 -4.36
CA LEU A 96 6.61 13.39 -4.25
C LEU A 96 7.47 14.22 -3.28
N HIS A 97 7.43 15.55 -3.39
CA HIS A 97 8.12 16.42 -2.43
C HIS A 97 7.56 16.23 -1.01
N GLU A 98 6.24 16.11 -0.84
CA GLU A 98 5.67 15.84 0.49
C GLU A 98 6.11 14.48 1.06
N LEU A 99 6.26 13.44 0.23
CA LEU A 99 6.74 12.12 0.66
C LEU A 99 8.23 12.14 1.00
N ASP A 100 9.04 12.92 0.27
CA ASP A 100 10.47 13.16 0.54
C ASP A 100 10.66 13.89 1.88
N ASP A 101 9.89 14.96 2.08
CA ASP A 101 9.79 15.73 3.31
C ASP A 101 9.42 14.90 4.55
N ARG A 102 8.66 13.82 4.34
CA ARG A 102 8.26 12.86 5.38
C ARG A 102 9.26 11.71 5.53
N GLY A 103 10.29 11.66 4.70
CA GLY A 103 11.37 10.68 4.74
C GLY A 103 10.99 9.28 4.26
N VAL A 104 9.78 9.07 3.71
CA VAL A 104 9.34 7.75 3.22
C VAL A 104 9.84 7.44 1.81
N ILE A 105 10.34 8.47 1.11
CA ILE A 105 11.16 8.34 -0.09
C ILE A 105 12.34 9.31 0.02
N GLN A 106 13.26 9.23 -0.94
CA GLN A 106 14.27 10.23 -1.18
C GLN A 106 14.24 10.69 -2.64
N LEU A 107 14.20 12.00 -2.87
CA LEU A 107 14.41 12.60 -4.18
C LEU A 107 15.88 12.99 -4.34
N HIS A 108 16.53 12.43 -5.35
CA HIS A 108 17.91 12.72 -5.68
C HIS A 108 18.02 13.26 -7.11
N SER A 109 18.50 14.49 -7.26
CA SER A 109 18.68 15.09 -8.59
C SER A 109 19.93 14.53 -9.26
N LYS A 110 19.75 13.83 -10.38
CA LYS A 110 20.81 13.26 -11.21
C LYS A 110 20.80 13.95 -12.59
N GLY A 111 21.46 15.10 -12.66
CA GLY A 111 21.42 15.98 -13.84
C GLY A 111 19.99 16.47 -14.11
N PRO A 112 19.44 16.29 -15.33
CA PRO A 112 18.08 16.73 -15.66
C PRO A 112 16.97 15.79 -15.13
N ARG A 113 17.33 14.66 -14.50
CA ARG A 113 16.36 13.67 -14.01
C ARG A 113 16.36 13.65 -12.49
N THR A 114 15.18 13.45 -11.91
CA THR A 114 15.04 13.15 -10.48
C THR A 114 14.94 11.64 -10.32
N GLU A 115 15.83 11.07 -9.54
CA GLU A 115 15.74 9.70 -9.05
C GLU A 115 14.90 9.68 -7.77
N ILE A 116 13.94 8.77 -7.72
CA ILE A 116 13.08 8.49 -6.57
C ILE A 116 13.62 7.19 -5.96
N ILE A 117 14.07 7.25 -4.71
CA ILE A 117 14.63 6.12 -3.96
C ILE A 117 13.66 5.77 -2.83
N LEU A 118 13.23 4.52 -2.74
CA LEU A 118 12.34 4.07 -1.67
C LEU A 118 13.07 3.99 -0.32
N ARG A 119 12.38 4.40 0.74
CA ARG A 119 12.80 4.18 2.14
C ARG A 119 11.82 3.25 2.84
N ASN A 120 12.23 2.72 3.99
CA ASN A 120 11.34 1.89 4.80
C ASN A 120 10.11 2.72 5.22
N GLU A 121 8.93 2.32 4.76
CA GLU A 121 7.68 3.05 4.94
C GLU A 121 7.17 3.01 6.39
N SER A 122 7.64 2.05 7.18
CA SER A 122 7.30 1.90 8.60
C SER A 122 8.28 2.58 9.54
N ALA A 123 9.56 2.53 9.20
CA ALA A 123 10.66 3.07 10.01
C ALA A 123 11.67 3.80 9.11
N PRO A 124 11.32 4.99 8.57
CA PRO A 124 12.13 5.69 7.58
C PRO A 124 13.48 6.19 8.10
N PHE A 125 13.64 6.24 9.42
CA PHE A 125 14.86 6.66 10.09
C PHE A 125 15.33 5.60 11.09
N THR A 126 16.65 5.46 11.23
CA THR A 126 17.29 4.68 12.28
C THR A 126 17.23 5.41 13.62
N THR A 127 17.61 4.74 14.71
CA THR A 127 17.74 5.36 16.04
C THR A 127 18.69 6.55 16.05
N ASP A 128 19.69 6.52 15.17
CA ASP A 128 20.71 7.57 15.04
C ASP A 128 20.28 8.69 14.08
N GLY A 129 19.04 8.65 13.57
CA GLY A 129 18.48 9.63 12.64
C GLY A 129 18.91 9.46 11.18
N GLY A 130 19.70 8.43 10.86
CA GLY A 130 20.08 8.08 9.49
C GLY A 130 18.90 7.50 8.69
N PRO A 131 18.90 7.57 7.36
CA PRO A 131 17.81 7.02 6.55
C PRO A 131 17.84 5.48 6.55
N THR A 132 16.67 4.86 6.69
CA THR A 132 16.51 3.41 6.56
C THR A 132 16.14 3.07 5.10
N PRO A 133 17.01 2.37 4.34
CA PRO A 133 16.71 2.02 2.96
C PRO A 133 15.53 1.04 2.90
N TYR A 134 14.75 1.11 1.83
CA TYR A 134 13.73 0.10 1.60
C TYR A 134 14.37 -1.24 1.25
N THR A 135 13.94 -2.28 1.96
CA THR A 135 14.08 -3.67 1.55
C THR A 135 12.70 -4.28 1.48
N ALA A 136 12.46 -5.17 0.52
CA ALA A 136 11.18 -5.85 0.46
C ALA A 136 11.00 -6.74 1.71
N PRO A 137 9.82 -6.72 2.38
CA PRO A 137 9.62 -7.40 3.67
C PRO A 137 9.54 -8.94 3.59
N TYR A 138 9.84 -9.54 2.42
CA TYR A 138 9.64 -10.97 2.18
C TYR A 138 10.48 -11.84 3.12
N GLY A 139 9.80 -12.61 3.98
CA GLY A 139 10.46 -13.54 4.90
C GLY A 139 11.22 -12.87 6.06
N VAL A 140 11.16 -11.54 6.17
CA VAL A 140 11.83 -10.77 7.22
C VAL A 140 10.81 -10.19 8.19
N GLU A 141 9.74 -9.59 7.67
CA GLU A 141 8.73 -8.88 8.47
C GLU A 141 7.31 -9.25 8.01
N PRO A 142 6.31 -9.22 8.91
CA PRO A 142 4.91 -9.35 8.51
C PRO A 142 4.53 -8.23 7.53
N TYR A 143 3.89 -8.61 6.43
CA TYR A 143 3.43 -7.66 5.41
C TYR A 143 2.04 -8.01 4.90
N ILE A 144 1.38 -7.00 4.35
CA ILE A 144 0.07 -7.03 3.72
C ILE A 144 0.30 -6.96 2.20
N PRO A 145 0.09 -8.05 1.45
CA PRO A 145 0.11 -8.01 0.00
C PRO A 145 -1.13 -7.28 -0.52
N VAL A 146 -0.99 -6.01 -0.92
CA VAL A 146 -2.08 -5.27 -1.55
C VAL A 146 -2.27 -5.79 -2.97
N PRO A 147 -3.45 -6.35 -3.32
CA PRO A 147 -3.68 -7.01 -4.60
C PRO A 147 -3.56 -6.05 -5.79
N ARG A 148 -3.01 -6.54 -6.90
CA ARG A 148 -2.92 -5.84 -8.18
C ARG A 148 -4.25 -5.24 -8.67
N ALA A 149 -5.36 -5.90 -8.34
CA ALA A 149 -6.71 -5.43 -8.64
C ALA A 149 -6.99 -4.01 -8.13
N PHE A 150 -6.31 -3.56 -7.08
CA PHE A 150 -6.41 -2.19 -6.58
C PHE A 150 -6.09 -1.14 -7.66
N TRP A 151 -5.10 -1.42 -8.53
CA TRP A 151 -4.74 -0.55 -9.65
C TRP A 151 -5.51 -0.91 -10.92
N THR A 152 -5.58 -2.20 -11.29
CA THR A 152 -6.14 -2.61 -12.59
C THR A 152 -7.64 -2.39 -12.72
N GLU A 153 -8.39 -2.47 -11.61
CA GLU A 153 -9.84 -2.17 -11.57
C GLU A 153 -10.13 -0.67 -11.35
N GLY A 154 -9.07 0.16 -11.32
CA GLY A 154 -9.15 1.61 -11.13
C GLY A 154 -9.59 2.03 -9.72
N LEU A 155 -9.50 1.14 -8.72
CA LEU A 155 -9.90 1.44 -7.36
C LEU A 155 -9.02 2.54 -6.72
N VAL A 156 -7.74 2.57 -7.11
CA VAL A 156 -6.74 3.57 -6.71
C VAL A 156 -7.18 5.02 -6.96
N ALA A 157 -7.95 5.27 -8.03
CA ALA A 157 -8.43 6.60 -8.39
C ALA A 157 -9.79 6.94 -7.75
N LYS A 158 -10.56 5.92 -7.36
CA LYS A 158 -11.94 6.06 -6.89
C LYS A 158 -12.04 6.28 -5.38
N LEU A 159 -11.14 5.67 -4.60
CA LEU A 159 -11.21 5.73 -3.15
C LEU A 159 -10.63 7.03 -2.59
N SER A 160 -11.36 7.62 -1.65
CA SER A 160 -10.88 8.66 -0.75
C SER A 160 -9.78 8.11 0.17
N GLY A 161 -9.07 9.00 0.88
CA GLY A 161 -8.06 8.59 1.85
C GLY A 161 -8.64 7.68 2.93
N ALA A 162 -9.89 7.92 3.36
CA ALA A 162 -10.57 7.07 4.33
C ALA A 162 -10.90 5.68 3.75
N GLY A 163 -11.32 5.62 2.48
CA GLY A 163 -11.54 4.38 1.75
C GLY A 163 -10.27 3.55 1.60
N VAL A 164 -9.18 4.17 1.14
CA VAL A 164 -7.86 3.50 1.01
C VAL A 164 -7.38 3.00 2.38
N ALA A 165 -7.46 3.81 3.43
CA ALA A 165 -7.06 3.40 4.76
C ALA A 165 -7.89 2.23 5.29
N MET A 166 -9.21 2.26 5.11
CA MET A 166 -10.06 1.14 5.50
C MET A 166 -9.83 -0.10 4.65
N TYR A 167 -9.44 0.05 3.39
CA TYR A 167 -9.07 -1.10 2.55
C TYR A 167 -7.82 -1.80 3.10
N LEU A 168 -6.78 -1.03 3.45
CA LEU A 168 -5.58 -1.55 4.07
C LEU A 168 -5.86 -2.20 5.42
N CYS A 169 -6.72 -1.59 6.26
CA CYS A 169 -7.14 -2.20 7.53
C CYS A 169 -7.92 -3.50 7.30
N ALA A 170 -8.78 -3.58 6.30
CA ALA A 170 -9.52 -4.79 5.95
C ALA A 170 -8.57 -5.92 5.51
N LEU A 171 -7.54 -5.60 4.71
CA LEU A 171 -6.51 -6.56 4.34
C LEU A 171 -5.69 -7.02 5.56
N ALA A 172 -5.41 -6.13 6.51
CA ALA A 172 -4.69 -6.47 7.74
C ALA A 172 -5.50 -7.38 8.69
N LEU A 173 -6.81 -7.16 8.75
CA LEU A 173 -7.77 -7.92 9.56
C LEU A 173 -8.21 -9.25 8.94
N THR A 174 -7.80 -9.55 7.71
CA THR A 174 -8.14 -10.79 7.01
C THR A 174 -6.91 -11.66 6.79
N ARG A 175 -7.16 -12.92 6.42
CA ARG A 175 -6.14 -13.92 6.07
C ARG A 175 -6.47 -14.49 4.68
N THR A 176 -5.52 -15.24 4.12
CA THR A 176 -5.70 -15.90 2.80
C THR A 176 -6.80 -16.95 2.82
N ASP A 177 -7.12 -17.53 3.98
CA ASP A 177 -8.17 -18.51 4.22
C ASP A 177 -9.42 -17.93 4.90
N GLU A 178 -9.27 -16.82 5.64
CA GLU A 178 -10.36 -16.14 6.34
C GLU A 178 -10.56 -14.71 5.82
N HIS A 179 -11.60 -14.50 5.01
CA HIS A 179 -11.87 -13.23 4.33
C HIS A 179 -12.97 -12.39 4.99
N GLU A 180 -13.48 -12.86 6.12
CA GLU A 180 -14.44 -12.12 6.94
C GLU A 180 -13.71 -11.44 8.09
N PHE A 181 -14.19 -10.26 8.46
CA PHE A 181 -13.70 -9.56 9.64
C PHE A 181 -14.82 -8.77 10.29
N PHE A 182 -14.66 -8.47 11.57
CA PHE A 182 -15.52 -7.56 12.30
C PHE A 182 -14.63 -6.58 13.07
N ILE A 183 -15.19 -5.41 13.38
CA ILE A 183 -14.44 -4.35 14.06
C ILE A 183 -14.98 -4.17 15.47
N ALA A 184 -14.14 -4.47 16.47
CA ALA A 184 -14.41 -4.09 17.85
C ALA A 184 -14.05 -2.60 18.05
N THR A 185 -15.02 -1.77 18.43
CA THR A 185 -14.93 -0.30 18.35
C THR A 185 -13.70 0.28 19.05
N GLN A 186 -13.43 -0.12 20.30
CA GLN A 186 -12.33 0.40 21.13
C GLN A 186 -10.96 -0.12 20.68
N PHE A 187 -10.89 -1.39 20.26
CA PHE A 187 -9.63 -2.01 19.80
C PHE A 187 -9.12 -1.35 18.52
N PHE A 188 -10.02 -1.02 17.59
CA PHE A 188 -9.62 -0.53 16.27
C PHE A 188 -8.87 0.80 16.29
N GLU A 189 -9.31 1.76 17.10
CA GLU A 189 -8.64 3.06 17.15
C GLU A 189 -7.24 2.93 17.79
N ASN A 190 -7.13 2.06 18.80
CA ASN A 190 -5.85 1.73 19.43
C ASN A 190 -4.91 0.95 18.51
N SER A 191 -5.43 0.08 17.64
CA SER A 191 -4.61 -0.73 16.73
C SER A 191 -4.23 -0.01 15.45
N PHE A 192 -5.08 0.87 14.91
CA PHE A 192 -4.87 1.46 13.57
C PHE A 192 -4.67 2.98 13.59
N GLY A 193 -5.01 3.66 14.70
CA GLY A 193 -4.95 5.12 14.79
C GLY A 193 -5.92 5.87 13.86
N ILE A 194 -6.97 5.17 13.39
CA ILE A 194 -7.99 5.71 12.50
C ILE A 194 -9.23 6.09 13.31
N SER A 195 -9.65 7.34 13.17
CA SER A 195 -10.81 7.87 13.89
C SER A 195 -12.12 7.16 13.51
N ARG A 196 -13.08 7.17 14.43
CA ARG A 196 -14.42 6.59 14.20
C ARG A 196 -15.12 7.15 12.95
N SER A 197 -14.98 8.46 12.69
CA SER A 197 -15.62 9.12 11.54
C SER A 197 -14.97 8.70 10.21
N SER A 198 -13.65 8.60 10.14
CA SER A 198 -12.92 8.09 8.96
C SER A 198 -13.23 6.62 8.72
N ARG A 199 -13.28 5.79 9.78
CA ARG A 199 -13.72 4.39 9.67
C ARG A 199 -15.11 4.26 9.08
N LYS A 200 -16.09 5.00 9.60
CA LYS A 200 -17.48 4.93 9.12
C LYS A 200 -17.57 5.30 7.63
N ARG A 201 -16.92 6.39 7.22
CA ARG A 201 -16.91 6.83 5.81
C ARG A 201 -16.20 5.81 4.91
N GLY A 202 -15.01 5.35 5.31
CA GLY A 202 -14.24 4.39 4.51
C GLY A 202 -14.98 3.06 4.33
N LEU A 203 -15.62 2.51 5.36
CA LEU A 203 -16.42 1.28 5.22
C LEU A 203 -17.62 1.46 4.29
N ALA A 204 -18.30 2.61 4.36
CA ALA A 204 -19.41 2.91 3.46
C ALA A 204 -18.94 2.97 2.00
N GLU A 205 -17.82 3.67 1.75
CA GLU A 205 -17.21 3.80 0.43
C GLU A 205 -16.73 2.44 -0.13
N LEU A 206 -16.13 1.58 0.70
CA LEU A 206 -15.75 0.22 0.28
C LEU A 206 -16.98 -0.62 -0.09
N ALA A 207 -18.11 -0.46 0.61
CA ALA A 207 -19.34 -1.16 0.27
C ALA A 207 -19.95 -0.62 -1.02
N GLU A 208 -19.94 0.70 -1.22
CA GLU A 208 -20.41 1.38 -2.42
C GLU A 208 -19.65 0.94 -3.68
N HIS A 209 -18.33 0.78 -3.58
CA HIS A 209 -17.50 0.29 -4.68
C HIS A 209 -17.44 -1.25 -4.79
N GLY A 210 -18.25 -1.99 -4.02
CA GLY A 210 -18.30 -3.45 -4.08
C GLY A 210 -17.02 -4.16 -3.60
N VAL A 211 -16.16 -3.46 -2.88
CA VAL A 211 -14.91 -4.00 -2.32
C VAL A 211 -15.22 -4.93 -1.13
N ILE A 212 -16.25 -4.58 -0.36
CA ILE A 212 -16.74 -5.40 0.75
C ILE A 212 -18.25 -5.67 0.65
N THR A 213 -18.68 -6.79 1.20
CA THR A 213 -20.09 -7.07 1.51
C THR A 213 -20.29 -7.06 3.03
N THR A 214 -21.45 -6.59 3.50
CA THR A 214 -21.78 -6.54 4.93
C THR A 214 -22.94 -7.48 5.25
N ARG A 215 -22.84 -8.24 6.34
CA ARG A 215 -23.95 -8.98 6.94
C ARG A 215 -24.05 -8.69 8.43
N VAL A 216 -25.27 -8.70 8.97
CA VAL A 216 -25.49 -8.61 10.41
C VAL A 216 -25.41 -10.02 10.99
N GLN A 217 -24.52 -10.22 11.96
CA GLN A 217 -24.47 -11.44 12.76
C GLN A 217 -25.11 -11.16 14.12
N GLU A 218 -26.16 -11.92 14.44
CA GLU A 218 -26.68 -11.99 15.81
C GLU A 218 -25.75 -12.89 16.62
N GLN A 219 -25.14 -12.34 17.66
CA GLN A 219 -24.35 -13.09 18.61
C GLN A 219 -25.28 -13.65 19.71
N SER A 220 -24.86 -14.75 20.34
CA SER A 220 -25.57 -15.34 21.47
C SER A 220 -25.90 -14.27 22.52
N MET A 221 -27.06 -14.39 23.14
CA MET A 221 -27.53 -13.48 24.19
C MET A 221 -26.44 -13.28 25.24
N ASP A 222 -26.12 -12.03 25.52
CA ASP A 222 -25.29 -11.71 26.67
C ASP A 222 -26.05 -12.16 27.92
N LEU A 223 -25.51 -13.16 28.62
CA LEU A 223 -26.16 -13.80 29.77
C LEU A 223 -26.28 -12.85 30.96
N VAL A 224 -25.49 -11.78 30.99
CA VAL A 224 -25.50 -10.76 32.06
C VAL A 224 -26.52 -9.68 31.75
N THR A 225 -26.51 -9.12 30.53
CA THR A 225 -27.42 -8.03 30.17
C THR A 225 -28.74 -8.48 29.55
N ARG A 226 -28.88 -9.78 29.25
CA ARG A 226 -29.99 -10.40 28.48
C ARG A 226 -30.26 -9.71 27.13
N ARG A 227 -29.29 -8.95 26.60
CA ARG A 227 -29.41 -8.27 25.31
C ARG A 227 -28.84 -9.15 24.21
N ARG A 228 -29.52 -9.13 23.05
CA ARG A 228 -28.95 -9.67 21.81
C ARG A 228 -27.90 -8.69 21.30
N VAL A 229 -26.65 -9.14 21.23
CA VAL A 229 -25.58 -8.35 20.64
C VAL A 229 -25.60 -8.56 19.13
N ARG A 230 -25.74 -7.47 18.38
CA ARG A 230 -25.65 -7.48 16.93
C ARG A 230 -24.32 -6.87 16.52
N ARG A 231 -23.62 -7.51 15.59
CA ARG A 231 -22.39 -6.96 15.00
C ARG A 231 -22.43 -7.06 13.48
N ASN A 232 -21.80 -6.09 12.83
CA ASN A 232 -21.55 -6.16 11.40
C ASN A 232 -20.33 -7.03 11.17
N VAL A 233 -20.49 -8.03 10.29
CA VAL A 233 -19.41 -8.82 9.72
C VAL A 233 -19.24 -8.39 8.28
N TYR A 234 -18.03 -7.98 7.95
CA TYR A 234 -17.62 -7.56 6.62
C TYR A 234 -16.88 -8.70 5.94
N ARG A 235 -16.98 -8.79 4.62
CA ARG A 235 -16.25 -9.77 3.81
C ARG A 235 -15.65 -9.08 2.60
N LEU A 236 -14.37 -9.31 2.32
CA LEU A 236 -13.72 -8.83 1.08
C LEU A 236 -14.25 -9.61 -0.12
N THR A 237 -14.61 -8.89 -1.18
CA THR A 237 -14.98 -9.48 -2.48
C THR A 237 -13.76 -10.15 -3.11
N LYS A 238 -13.96 -11.27 -3.82
CA LYS A 238 -12.87 -12.14 -4.33
C LYS A 238 -11.74 -11.38 -5.03
N THR A 239 -12.08 -10.40 -5.85
CA THR A 239 -11.14 -9.56 -6.62
C THR A 239 -10.16 -8.77 -5.75
N TYR A 240 -10.57 -8.37 -4.55
CA TYR A 240 -9.82 -7.46 -3.68
C TYR A 240 -9.23 -8.14 -2.44
N ARG A 241 -9.25 -9.47 -2.40
CA ARG A 241 -8.66 -10.27 -1.32
C ARG A 241 -7.15 -10.36 -1.47
N LEU A 242 -6.49 -10.61 -0.34
CA LEU A 242 -5.08 -10.98 -0.28
C LEU A 242 -4.77 -12.06 -1.34
N PRO A 243 -3.82 -11.81 -2.26
CA PRO A 243 -3.35 -12.86 -3.16
C PRO A 243 -2.60 -13.93 -2.36
N PRO A 244 -2.36 -15.11 -2.95
CA PRO A 244 -1.48 -16.10 -2.34
C PRO A 244 -0.11 -15.49 -2.03
N ALA A 245 0.52 -15.94 -0.94
CA ALA A 245 1.81 -15.42 -0.50
C ALA A 245 2.85 -15.49 -1.63
N TYR A 246 3.57 -14.39 -1.84
CA TYR A 246 4.64 -14.33 -2.84
C TYR A 246 5.76 -15.31 -2.45
N LYS A 247 6.05 -16.28 -3.34
CA LYS A 247 7.10 -17.28 -3.14
C LYS A 247 8.47 -16.72 -3.55
N ALA A 248 9.04 -15.85 -2.71
CA ALA A 248 10.33 -15.20 -2.97
C ALA A 248 11.48 -16.19 -3.29
N ALA A 249 11.44 -17.41 -2.76
CA ALA A 249 12.49 -18.41 -2.95
C ALA A 249 12.68 -18.91 -4.40
N GLN A 250 11.68 -18.74 -5.28
CA GLN A 250 11.75 -19.29 -6.65
C GLN A 250 12.28 -18.29 -7.69
N GLU A 251 12.15 -16.98 -7.47
CA GLU A 251 12.67 -15.97 -8.41
C GLU A 251 14.16 -15.69 -8.19
N THR A 252 14.64 -15.62 -6.94
CA THR A 252 16.09 -15.45 -6.68
C THR A 252 16.91 -16.60 -7.23
N ALA A 253 16.40 -17.84 -7.15
CA ALA A 253 17.06 -19.00 -7.74
C ALA A 253 17.07 -18.95 -9.29
N LYS A 254 16.00 -18.40 -9.90
CA LYS A 254 15.89 -18.29 -11.35
C LYS A 254 16.74 -17.15 -11.91
N ASP A 255 16.74 -16.01 -11.23
CA ASP A 255 17.59 -14.86 -11.55
C ASP A 255 19.08 -15.21 -11.43
N SER A 256 19.48 -15.94 -10.38
CA SER A 256 20.87 -16.42 -10.23
C SER A 256 21.24 -17.44 -11.31
N VAL A 257 20.32 -18.32 -11.71
CA VAL A 257 20.57 -19.30 -12.78
C VAL A 257 20.69 -18.62 -14.15
N ASP A 258 19.83 -17.66 -14.45
CA ASP A 258 19.89 -16.89 -15.70
C ASP A 258 21.18 -16.04 -15.78
N GLU A 259 21.63 -15.47 -14.65
CA GLU A 259 22.90 -14.73 -14.57
C GLU A 259 24.13 -15.66 -14.72
N ILE A 260 24.09 -16.88 -14.15
CA ILE A 260 25.13 -17.90 -14.35
C ILE A 260 25.17 -18.36 -15.81
N ILE A 261 24.01 -18.60 -16.44
CA ILE A 261 23.92 -19.01 -17.85
C ILE A 261 24.47 -17.91 -18.76
N GLN A 262 24.13 -16.64 -18.52
CA GLN A 262 24.62 -15.52 -19.31
C GLN A 262 26.15 -15.34 -19.19
N ASN A 263 26.71 -15.57 -17.99
CA ASN A 263 28.15 -15.54 -17.74
C ASN A 263 28.91 -16.73 -18.35
N LEU A 264 28.25 -17.88 -18.53
CA LEU A 264 28.82 -19.05 -19.22
C LEU A 264 28.82 -18.86 -20.74
N ILE A 265 27.74 -18.29 -21.30
CA ILE A 265 27.64 -18.00 -22.74
C ILE A 265 28.66 -16.94 -23.17
N THR A 266 28.86 -15.89 -22.36
CA THR A 266 29.83 -14.81 -22.67
C THR A 266 31.30 -15.19 -22.51
N LYS A 267 31.61 -16.31 -21.84
CA LYS A 267 32.98 -16.83 -21.68
C LYS A 267 33.41 -17.83 -22.77
N HIS A 268 32.57 -18.10 -23.78
CA HIS A 268 32.84 -19.10 -24.81
C HIS A 268 32.88 -18.57 -26.25
N ASP A 269 33.03 -17.26 -26.45
CA ASP A 269 33.50 -16.71 -27.73
C ASP A 269 35.03 -16.55 -27.69
N PRO A 270 35.83 -17.51 -28.21
CA PRO A 270 37.19 -17.22 -28.59
C PRO A 270 37.13 -16.27 -29.79
N LYS A 271 37.60 -15.03 -29.60
CA LYS A 271 37.84 -14.10 -30.71
C LYS A 271 38.69 -14.81 -31.79
N PRO A 272 38.33 -14.68 -33.08
CA PRO A 272 39.14 -15.22 -34.18
C PRO A 272 40.50 -14.55 -34.27
#